data_AF-A0A087UBX0-F1
#
_entry.id   AF-A0A087UBX0-F1
#
_cell.length_a   1.000
_cell.length_b   1.000
_cell.length_c   1.000
_cell.angle_alpha   90.00
_cell.angle_beta   90.00
_cell.angle_gamma   90.00
#
_symmetry.space_group_name_H-M   'P 1'
#
loop_
_entity.id
_entity.type
_entity.pdbx_description
1 polymer ?
#
loop_
_entity_poly.entity_id
_entity_poly.type
_entity_poly.pdbx_seq_one_letter_code
_entity_poly.pdbx_strand_id
1 'polypeptide(L)'
;MDTSFVKSYFSSQEQIATDFINRMLRVRDSSGCIINFLHELYRYTEEAIGLVCFGIRLGLMDEETSNSDWSFKLTKASDDTMQAMADTLLGFPWWKFFNTPTYKKLVESQEFFNSFAQDCIKNAEERLRNPEYKDDVTLEFFRRLFENK
;
A
#
# COMPACT_ATOMS: atom_id res chain seq x y z
N MET A 1 1.94 -16.99 20.36
CA MET A 1 1.70 -16.00 19.28
C MET A 1 0.42 -16.43 18.59
N ASP A 2 -0.63 -15.60 18.62
CA ASP A 2 -1.90 -15.93 17.95
C ASP A 2 -1.69 -15.93 16.43
N THR A 3 -1.81 -17.11 15.80
CA THR A 3 -1.64 -17.27 14.35
C THR A 3 -2.94 -17.10 13.58
N SER A 4 -4.08 -16.99 14.28
CA SER A 4 -5.40 -16.83 13.64
C SER A 4 -5.46 -15.58 12.75
N PHE A 5 -4.81 -14.50 13.19
CA PHE A 5 -4.69 -13.25 12.44
C PHE A 5 -4.03 -13.47 11.07
N VAL A 6 -2.84 -14.08 11.07
CA VAL A 6 -2.08 -14.28 9.83
C VAL A 6 -2.81 -15.26 8.91
N LYS A 7 -3.43 -16.29 9.49
CA LYS A 7 -4.18 -17.31 8.74
C LYS A 7 -5.43 -16.75 8.08
N SER A 8 -6.08 -15.74 8.66
CA SER A 8 -7.29 -15.16 8.06
C SER A 8 -7.00 -14.61 6.66
N TYR A 9 -5.83 -13.97 6.47
CA TYR A 9 -5.43 -13.39 5.18
C TYR A 9 -4.91 -14.39 4.14
N PHE A 10 -4.71 -15.68 4.47
CA PHE A 10 -4.06 -16.63 3.55
C PHE A 10 -4.74 -16.73 2.18
N SER A 11 -6.07 -16.87 2.15
CA SER A 11 -6.82 -16.98 0.89
C SER A 11 -6.64 -15.72 0.02
N SER A 12 -6.73 -14.54 0.62
CA SER A 12 -6.58 -13.29 -0.12
C SER A 12 -5.15 -13.04 -0.58
N GLN A 13 -4.15 -13.44 0.21
CA GLN A 13 -2.73 -13.36 -0.18
C GLN A 13 -2.39 -14.35 -1.31
N GLU A 14 -3.00 -15.55 -1.30
CA GLU A 14 -2.88 -16.52 -2.39
C GLU A 14 -3.47 -15.97 -3.71
N GLN A 15 -4.60 -15.28 -3.63
CA GLN A 15 -5.18 -14.58 -4.79
C GLN A 15 -4.23 -13.50 -5.33
N ILE A 16 -3.69 -12.63 -4.46
CA ILE A 16 -2.74 -11.59 -4.89
C ILE A 16 -1.48 -12.21 -5.51
N ALA A 17 -0.97 -13.30 -4.95
CA ALA A 17 0.16 -14.02 -5.52
C ALA A 17 -0.16 -14.63 -6.90
N THR A 18 -1.38 -15.15 -7.08
CA THR A 18 -1.86 -15.67 -8.37
C THR A 18 -1.96 -14.54 -9.40
N ASP A 19 -2.50 -13.39 -9.01
CA ASP A 19 -2.61 -12.20 -9.88
C ASP A 19 -1.23 -11.70 -10.29
N PHE A 20 -0.25 -11.71 -9.37
CA PHE A 20 1.13 -11.39 -9.66
C PHE A 20 1.75 -12.35 -10.69
N ILE A 21 1.57 -13.66 -10.53
CA ILE A 21 2.06 -14.65 -11.51
C ILE A 21 1.44 -14.41 -12.89
N ASN A 22 0.12 -14.18 -12.94
CA ASN A 22 -0.59 -13.89 -14.19
C ASN A 22 -0.06 -12.60 -14.85
N ARG A 23 0.26 -11.58 -14.06
CA ARG A 23 0.91 -10.37 -14.55
C ARG A 23 2.31 -10.67 -15.10
N MET A 24 3.13 -11.45 -14.40
CA MET A 24 4.49 -11.80 -14.84
C MET A 24 4.47 -12.56 -16.18
N LEU A 25 3.46 -13.41 -16.40
CA LEU A 25 3.27 -14.11 -17.66
C LEU A 25 2.90 -13.17 -18.83
N ARG A 26 2.23 -12.04 -18.54
CA ARG A 26 1.83 -11.02 -19.54
C ARG A 26 2.96 -10.05 -19.88
N VAL A 27 3.70 -9.59 -18.87
CA VAL A 27 4.70 -8.51 -19.04
C VAL A 27 6.09 -9.02 -19.46
N ARG A 28 6.32 -10.34 -19.43
CA ARG A 28 7.57 -10.92 -19.91
C ARG A 28 7.73 -10.68 -21.41
N ASP A 29 8.97 -10.44 -21.84
CA ASP A 29 9.30 -10.26 -23.24
C ASP A 29 9.32 -11.61 -23.99
N SER A 30 9.64 -11.55 -25.28
CA SER A 30 9.75 -12.75 -26.15
C SER A 30 10.81 -13.76 -25.70
N SER A 31 11.79 -13.35 -24.89
CA SER A 31 12.79 -14.24 -24.29
C SER A 31 12.35 -14.82 -22.94
N GLY A 32 11.19 -14.40 -22.43
CA GLY A 32 10.67 -14.77 -21.13
C GLY A 32 11.25 -13.95 -19.97
N CYS A 33 11.96 -12.86 -20.26
CA CYS A 33 12.57 -11.98 -19.27
C CYS A 33 11.64 -10.83 -18.89
N ILE A 34 11.72 -10.38 -17.63
CA ILE A 34 10.98 -9.23 -17.11
C ILE A 34 11.99 -8.12 -16.85
N ILE A 35 11.97 -7.09 -17.70
CA ILE A 35 13.00 -6.04 -17.74
C ILE A 35 13.14 -5.30 -16.40
N ASN A 36 12.02 -5.04 -15.72
CA ASN A 36 12.01 -4.34 -14.43
C ASN A 36 11.28 -5.15 -13.34
N PHE A 37 11.78 -6.36 -13.07
CA PHE A 37 11.18 -7.26 -12.08
C PHE A 37 11.10 -6.63 -10.67
N LEU A 38 12.05 -5.78 -10.29
CA LEU A 38 12.02 -5.12 -8.98
C LEU A 38 10.81 -4.20 -8.84
N HIS A 39 10.48 -3.42 -9.87
CA HIS A 39 9.28 -2.58 -9.87
C HIS A 39 8.00 -3.43 -9.76
N GLU A 40 7.96 -4.57 -10.43
CA GLU A 40 6.85 -5.51 -10.33
C GLU A 40 6.72 -6.11 -8.91
N LEU A 41 7.85 -6.40 -8.26
CA LEU A 41 7.89 -6.87 -6.87
C LEU A 41 7.41 -5.80 -5.88
N TYR A 42 7.73 -4.53 -6.11
CA TYR A 42 7.20 -3.43 -5.29
C TYR A 42 5.69 -3.34 -5.40
N ARG A 43 5.13 -3.40 -6.63
CA ARG A 43 3.68 -3.41 -6.84
C ARG A 43 3.01 -4.58 -6.12
N TYR A 44 3.61 -5.77 -6.18
CA TYR A 44 3.09 -6.95 -5.47
C TYR A 44 3.06 -6.73 -3.96
N THR A 45 4.15 -6.19 -3.42
CA THR A 45 4.28 -5.94 -1.98
C THR A 45 3.29 -4.88 -1.52
N GLU A 46 3.12 -3.81 -2.30
CA GLU A 46 2.14 -2.75 -2.04
C GLU A 46 0.70 -3.28 -2.06
N GLU A 47 0.34 -4.11 -3.04
CA GLU A 47 -0.98 -4.75 -3.11
C GLU A 47 -1.23 -5.65 -1.88
N ALA A 48 -0.24 -6.47 -1.53
CA ALA A 48 -0.31 -7.41 -0.41
C ALA A 48 -0.47 -6.70 0.94
N ILE A 49 0.30 -5.64 1.18
CA ILE A 49 0.21 -4.86 2.43
C ILE A 49 -1.01 -3.95 2.45
N GLY A 50 -1.41 -3.40 1.30
CA GLY A 50 -2.60 -2.56 1.18
C GLY A 50 -3.87 -3.29 1.61
N LEU A 51 -3.98 -4.58 1.26
CA LEU A 51 -5.08 -5.41 1.71
C LEU A 51 -5.11 -5.59 3.24
N VAL A 52 -3.95 -5.80 3.87
CA VAL A 52 -3.86 -6.02 5.32
C VAL A 52 -4.08 -4.72 6.09
N CYS A 53 -3.38 -3.66 5.70
CA CYS A 53 -3.38 -2.38 6.42
C CYS A 53 -4.62 -1.53 6.16
N PHE A 54 -5.18 -1.59 4.94
CA PHE A 54 -6.27 -0.72 4.51
C PHE A 54 -7.56 -1.48 4.19
N GLY A 55 -7.53 -2.81 4.20
CA GLY A 55 -8.72 -3.63 3.95
C GLY A 55 -9.25 -3.56 2.51
N ILE A 56 -8.40 -3.13 1.56
CA ILE A 56 -8.74 -2.89 0.15
C ILE A 56 -7.70 -3.47 -0.80
N ARG A 57 -8.13 -3.85 -2.00
CA ARG A 57 -7.27 -4.16 -3.14
C ARG A 57 -6.85 -2.84 -3.80
N LEU A 58 -5.55 -2.63 -4.02
CA LEU A 58 -5.04 -1.38 -4.63
C LEU A 58 -5.17 -1.40 -6.16
N GLY A 59 -5.42 -2.57 -6.75
CA GLY A 59 -5.52 -2.74 -8.20
C GLY A 59 -4.18 -2.66 -8.91
N LEU A 60 -3.07 -2.86 -8.20
CA LEU A 60 -1.73 -2.75 -8.75
C LEU A 60 -1.33 -3.96 -9.60
N MET A 61 -2.12 -5.03 -9.67
CA MET A 61 -1.83 -6.18 -10.54
C MET A 61 -2.47 -6.10 -11.93
N ASP A 62 -3.46 -5.23 -12.10
CA ASP A 62 -4.19 -5.07 -13.36
C ASP A 62 -3.51 -4.07 -14.30
N GLU A 63 -3.75 -4.23 -15.61
CA GLU A 63 -3.04 -3.52 -16.68
C GLU A 63 -3.56 -2.09 -16.93
N GLU A 64 -4.68 -1.70 -16.32
CA GLU A 64 -5.44 -0.48 -16.67
C GLU A 64 -5.67 0.47 -15.49
N THR A 65 -4.81 0.50 -14.48
CA THR A 65 -4.88 1.59 -13.49
C THR A 65 -4.47 2.89 -14.19
N SER A 66 -5.49 3.65 -14.59
CA SER A 66 -5.35 4.97 -15.19
C SER A 66 -4.44 5.82 -14.31
N ASN A 67 -3.57 6.64 -14.90
CA ASN A 67 -2.75 7.63 -14.17
C ASN A 67 -3.58 8.62 -13.32
N SER A 68 -4.91 8.53 -13.34
CA SER A 68 -5.85 9.23 -12.45
C SER A 68 -6.16 8.50 -11.13
N ASP A 69 -5.71 7.26 -10.95
CA ASP A 69 -6.09 6.44 -9.80
C ASP A 69 -5.36 6.83 -8.50
N TRP A 70 -6.08 6.71 -7.39
CA TRP A 70 -5.59 6.98 -6.04
C TRP A 70 -4.44 6.05 -5.63
N SER A 71 -4.38 4.83 -6.18
CA SER A 71 -3.29 3.87 -5.95
C SER A 71 -1.97 4.36 -6.54
N PHE A 72 -1.99 5.02 -7.71
CA PHE A 72 -0.81 5.67 -8.27
C PHE A 72 -0.30 6.80 -7.37
N LYS A 73 -1.21 7.61 -6.79
CA LYS A 73 -0.82 8.64 -5.83
C LYS A 73 -0.19 8.04 -4.57
N LEU A 74 -0.72 6.91 -4.10
CA LEU A 74 -0.19 6.17 -2.95
C LEU A 74 1.23 5.65 -3.23
N THR A 75 1.45 4.93 -4.33
CA THR A 75 2.79 4.45 -4.74
C THR A 75 3.77 5.61 -4.89
N LYS A 76 3.35 6.69 -5.56
CA LYS A 76 4.20 7.87 -5.73
C LYS A 76 4.56 8.53 -4.38
N ALA A 77 3.61 8.66 -3.46
CA ALA A 77 3.88 9.20 -2.13
C ALA A 77 4.84 8.31 -1.33
N SER A 78 4.79 6.99 -1.52
CA SER A 78 5.74 6.03 -0.94
C SER A 78 7.15 6.27 -1.47
N ASP A 79 7.32 6.30 -2.80
CA ASP A 79 8.60 6.55 -3.45
C ASP A 79 9.20 7.90 -3.03
N ASP A 80 8.36 8.94 -3.06
CA ASP A 80 8.72 10.30 -2.69
C ASP A 80 9.16 10.40 -1.21
N THR A 81 8.47 9.68 -0.32
CA THR A 81 8.83 9.58 1.10
C THR A 81 10.16 8.87 1.28
N MET A 82 10.37 7.71 0.64
CA MET A 82 11.61 6.95 0.78
C MET A 82 12.82 7.75 0.31
N GLN A 83 12.71 8.40 -0.85
CA GLN A 83 13.78 9.24 -1.38
C GLN A 83 14.04 10.46 -0.49
N ALA A 84 12.99 11.15 -0.06
CA ALA A 84 13.16 12.34 0.77
C ALA A 84 13.68 11.99 2.17
N MET A 85 13.31 10.83 2.73
CA MET A 85 13.90 10.31 3.97
C MET A 85 15.39 10.01 3.78
N ALA A 86 15.78 9.34 2.69
CA ALA A 86 17.19 9.08 2.42
C ALA A 86 18.01 10.38 2.37
N ASP A 87 17.52 11.38 1.64
CA ASP A 87 18.19 12.68 1.50
C ASP A 87 18.27 13.46 2.83
N THR A 88 17.20 13.41 3.63
CA THR A 88 17.11 14.18 4.89
C THR A 88 17.83 13.51 6.07
N LEU A 89 17.94 12.17 6.06
CA LEU A 89 18.60 11.38 7.11
C LEU A 89 20.10 11.18 6.85
N LEU A 90 20.48 10.93 5.60
CA LEU A 90 21.88 10.64 5.24
C LEU A 90 22.63 11.88 4.75
N GLY A 91 21.91 12.87 4.24
CA GLY A 91 22.47 14.12 3.76
C GLY A 91 22.80 15.11 4.88
N PHE A 92 23.48 16.19 4.51
CA PHE A 92 23.68 17.32 5.41
C PHE A 92 22.31 17.95 5.73
N PRO A 93 22.02 18.34 6.99
CA PRO A 93 20.65 18.67 7.43
C PRO A 93 20.20 20.09 7.02
N TRP A 94 20.29 20.42 5.73
CA TRP A 94 19.87 21.70 5.15
C TRP A 94 18.42 22.06 5.48
N TRP A 95 17.57 21.03 5.58
CA TRP A 95 16.17 21.15 5.94
C TRP A 95 15.91 21.77 7.32
N LYS A 96 16.89 21.73 8.24
CA LYS A 96 16.79 22.39 9.56
C LYS A 96 16.94 23.91 9.47
N PHE A 97 17.57 24.41 8.42
CA PHE A 97 17.85 25.83 8.24
C PHE A 97 16.94 26.47 7.20
N PHE A 98 16.52 25.71 6.19
CA PHE A 98 15.66 26.17 5.10
C PHE A 98 14.62 25.10 4.74
N ASN A 99 13.43 25.52 4.32
CA ASN A 99 12.44 24.60 3.76
C ASN A 99 12.86 24.14 2.36
N THR A 100 13.80 23.18 2.32
CA THR A 100 14.30 22.59 1.09
C THR A 100 13.17 21.92 0.30
N PRO A 101 13.25 21.87 -1.05
CA PRO A 101 12.26 21.17 -1.86
C PRO A 101 12.03 19.71 -1.42
N THR A 102 13.11 19.00 -1.07
CA THR A 102 13.04 17.62 -0.57
C THR A 102 12.27 17.51 0.74
N TYR A 103 12.52 18.42 1.69
CA TYR A 103 11.78 18.43 2.95
C TYR A 103 10.29 18.77 2.74
N LYS A 104 9.97 19.72 1.86
CA LYS A 104 8.58 20.03 1.50
C LYS A 104 7.88 18.80 0.91
N LYS A 105 8.55 18.11 0.00
CA LYS A 105 8.05 16.88 -0.63
C LYS A 105 7.80 15.76 0.39
N LEU A 106 8.67 15.63 1.40
CA LEU A 106 8.44 14.72 2.52
C LEU A 106 7.19 15.11 3.31
N VAL A 107 7.04 16.38 3.67
CA VAL A 107 5.86 16.89 4.39
C VAL A 107 4.58 16.64 3.61
N GLU A 108 4.54 17.01 2.32
CA GLU A 108 3.37 16.79 1.44
C GLU A 108 3.01 15.30 1.34
N SER A 109 4.00 14.41 1.26
CA SER A 109 3.77 12.97 1.21
C SER A 109 3.19 12.45 2.54
N GLN A 110 3.69 12.94 3.68
CA GLN A 110 3.17 12.56 5.00
C GLN A 110 1.76 13.11 5.26
N GLU A 111 1.46 14.32 4.80
CA GLU A 111 0.11 14.88 4.85
C GLU A 111 -0.87 14.01 4.04
N PHE A 112 -0.47 13.58 2.83
CA PHE A 112 -1.25 12.64 2.04
C PHE A 112 -1.50 11.32 2.79
N PHE A 113 -0.46 10.69 3.36
CA PHE A 113 -0.62 9.43 4.10
C PHE A 113 -1.52 9.58 5.32
N ASN A 114 -1.43 10.71 6.03
CA ASN A 114 -2.30 10.98 7.17
C ASN A 114 -3.76 11.11 6.72
N SER A 115 -4.06 11.89 5.68
CA SER A 115 -5.41 11.99 5.12
C SER A 115 -5.94 10.63 4.65
N PHE A 116 -5.12 9.88 3.92
CA PHE A 116 -5.48 8.55 3.43
C PHE A 116 -5.77 7.56 4.56
N ALA A 117 -4.96 7.55 5.62
CA ALA A 117 -5.18 6.70 6.79
C ALA A 117 -6.48 7.05 7.53
N GLN A 118 -6.81 8.34 7.66
CA GLN A 118 -8.08 8.79 8.24
C GLN A 118 -9.28 8.30 7.42
N ASP A 119 -9.20 8.38 6.09
CA ASP A 119 -10.25 7.89 5.20
C ASP A 119 -10.42 6.36 5.32
N CYS A 120 -9.31 5.62 5.39
CA CYS A 120 -9.34 4.16 5.59
C CYS A 120 -9.99 3.78 6.93
N ILE A 121 -9.61 4.47 8.02
CA ILE A 121 -10.19 4.24 9.36
C ILE A 121 -11.69 4.52 9.33
N LYS A 122 -12.11 5.66 8.77
CA LYS A 122 -13.53 6.03 8.69
C LYS A 122 -14.33 5.01 7.90
N ASN A 123 -13.84 4.59 6.74
CA ASN A 123 -14.49 3.57 5.91
C ASN A 123 -14.58 2.22 6.65
N ALA A 124 -13.51 1.81 7.32
CA ALA A 124 -13.51 0.59 8.13
C ALA A 124 -14.52 0.65 9.28
N GLU A 125 -14.63 1.79 9.98
CA GLU A 125 -15.64 1.99 11.03
C GLU A 125 -17.06 1.90 10.48
N GLU A 126 -17.33 2.52 9.32
CA GLU A 126 -18.64 2.45 8.66
C GLU A 126 -19.00 1.03 8.24
N ARG A 127 -18.05 0.28 7.65
CA ARG A 127 -18.26 -1.12 7.24
C ARG A 127 -18.45 -2.03 8.44
N LEU A 128 -17.67 -1.89 9.51
CA LEU A 128 -17.80 -2.71 10.72
C LEU A 128 -19.15 -2.52 11.45
N ARG A 129 -19.81 -1.37 11.27
CA ARG A 129 -21.17 -1.13 11.79
C ARG A 129 -22.26 -1.82 10.96
N ASN A 130 -21.99 -2.14 9.70
CA ASN A 130 -22.93 -2.82 8.83
C ASN A 130 -22.81 -4.35 9.00
N PRO A 131 -23.90 -5.05 9.39
CA PRO A 131 -23.89 -6.51 9.57
C PRO A 131 -23.44 -7.31 8.34
N GLU A 132 -23.58 -6.75 7.14
CA GLU A 132 -23.14 -7.36 5.88
C GLU A 132 -21.62 -7.64 5.87
N TYR A 133 -20.82 -6.80 6.52
CA TYR A 133 -19.36 -6.92 6.57
C TYR A 133 -18.85 -7.57 7.87
N LYS A 134 -19.74 -8.18 8.65
CA LYS A 134 -19.38 -8.76 9.95
C LYS A 134 -18.26 -9.80 9.83
N ASP A 135 -18.33 -10.64 8.80
CA ASP A 135 -17.39 -11.73 8.54
C ASP A 135 -16.33 -11.35 7.49
N ASP A 136 -16.24 -10.06 7.15
CA ASP A 136 -15.23 -9.57 6.20
C ASP A 136 -13.84 -9.67 6.83
N VAL A 137 -13.02 -10.53 6.24
CA VAL A 137 -11.63 -10.79 6.64
C VAL A 137 -10.74 -9.58 6.39
N THR A 138 -11.04 -8.74 5.39
CA THR A 138 -10.20 -7.57 5.10
C THR A 138 -10.24 -6.54 6.22
N LEU A 139 -11.29 -6.58 7.06
CA LEU A 139 -11.47 -5.71 8.21
C LEU A 139 -10.85 -6.26 9.49
N GLU A 140 -10.22 -7.44 9.48
CA GLU A 140 -9.68 -8.09 10.68
C GLU A 140 -8.60 -7.24 11.38
N PHE A 141 -7.72 -6.58 10.61
CA PHE A 141 -6.76 -5.63 11.17
C PHE A 141 -7.45 -4.49 11.91
N PHE A 142 -8.46 -3.85 11.31
CA PHE A 142 -9.21 -2.75 11.93
C PHE A 142 -10.01 -3.21 13.15
N ARG A 143 -10.61 -4.40 13.09
CA ARG A 143 -11.34 -5.01 14.21
C ARG A 143 -10.43 -5.10 15.44
N ARG A 144 -9.23 -5.68 15.27
CA ARG A 144 -8.23 -5.75 16.34
C ARG A 144 -7.70 -4.38 16.75
N LEU A 145 -7.51 -3.46 15.80
CA LEU A 145 -7.05 -2.11 16.08
C LEU A 145 -8.04 -1.34 16.98
N PHE A 146 -9.35 -1.51 16.76
CA PHE A 146 -10.39 -0.85 17.53
C PHE A 146 -10.71 -1.55 18.86
N GLU A 147 -10.56 -2.87 18.94
CA GLU A 147 -10.73 -3.64 20.19
C GLU A 147 -9.63 -3.37 21.23
N ASN A 148 -8.43 -2.93 20.80
CA ASN A 148 -7.29 -2.63 21.68
C ASN A 148 -7.24 -1.15 22.17
N LYS A 149 -8.38 -0.43 22.15
CA LYS A 149 -8.49 0.94 22.70
C LYS A 149 -8.91 0.95 24.17
#